data_AF-A0A7S1DGF0-F1
#
_entry.id   AF-A0A7S1DGF0-F1
#
_cell.length_a   1.000
_cell.length_b   1.000
_cell.length_c   1.000
_cell.angle_alpha   90.00
_cell.angle_beta   90.00
_cell.angle_gamma   90.00
#
_symmetry.space_group_name_H-M   'P 1'
#
loop_
_entity.id
_entity.type
_entity.pdbx_description
1 polymer ?
#
loop_
_entity_poly.entity_id
_entity_poly.type
_entity_poly.pdbx_seq_one_letter_code
_entity_poly.pdbx_strand_id
1 'polypeptide(L)'
;VLGGPTAYSERHGGHPHMIRQHLNRHLSQAQRRAWVALLLDTADELGMPDDPEFRSALVGYLEWGSRLAVINSQAGAEVNVQAPMPKWGWGEVKGPYQG
;
A
#
# COMPACT_ATOMS: atom_id res chain seq x y z
N VAL A 1 8.60 1.69 1.26
CA VAL A 1 7.31 1.53 1.98
C VAL A 1 7.41 0.42 3.01
N LEU A 2 7.83 -0.78 2.61
CA LEU A 2 8.13 -1.90 3.49
C LEU A 2 9.61 -1.93 3.94
N GLY A 3 10.11 -0.84 4.51
CA GLY A 3 11.48 -0.77 5.07
C GLY A 3 12.67 -0.76 4.08
N GLY A 4 12.48 -1.04 2.79
CA GLY A 4 13.54 -0.99 1.78
C GLY A 4 14.02 0.42 1.38
N PRO A 5 15.02 0.53 0.48
CA PRO A 5 15.62 1.80 0.03
C PRO A 5 14.61 2.81 -0.54
N THR A 6 14.97 4.10 -0.55
CA THR A 6 14.15 5.24 -0.99
C THR A 6 14.08 5.45 -2.50
N ALA A 7 14.45 4.46 -3.31
CA ALA A 7 14.61 4.57 -4.76
C ALA A 7 13.37 5.15 -5.48
N TYR A 8 12.16 4.77 -5.07
CA TYR A 8 10.93 5.33 -5.67
C TYR A 8 10.81 6.85 -5.41
N SER A 9 11.09 7.29 -4.18
CA SER A 9 11.02 8.71 -3.83
C SER A 9 12.05 9.52 -4.60
N GLU A 10 13.28 9.01 -4.71
CA GLU A 10 14.37 9.65 -5.44
C GLU A 10 14.10 9.77 -6.94
N ARG A 11 13.52 8.73 -7.55
CA ARG A 11 13.32 8.67 -9.01
C ARG A 11 12.00 9.28 -9.47
N HIS A 12 10.97 9.23 -8.63
CA HIS A 12 9.60 9.55 -9.04
C HIS A 12 8.94 10.64 -8.18
N GLY A 13 9.61 11.20 -7.16
CA GLY A 13 9.03 12.27 -6.33
C GLY A 13 8.06 11.77 -5.25
N GLY A 14 8.05 10.47 -4.97
CA GLY A 14 7.44 9.90 -3.77
C GLY A 14 5.92 9.92 -3.74
N HIS A 15 5.36 10.05 -2.53
CA HIS A 15 3.94 9.91 -2.26
C HIS A 15 3.05 10.88 -3.07
N PRO A 16 3.39 12.18 -3.21
CA PRO A 16 2.61 13.09 -4.04
C PRO A 16 2.51 12.65 -5.50
N HIS A 17 3.60 12.12 -6.07
CA HIS A 17 3.56 11.60 -7.43
C HIS A 17 2.65 10.38 -7.55
N MET A 18 2.70 9.45 -6.60
CA MET A 18 1.80 8.28 -6.56
C MET A 18 0.33 8.71 -6.56
N ILE A 19 -0.04 9.71 -5.73
CA ILE A 19 -1.40 10.23 -5.68
C ILE A 19 -1.81 10.82 -7.05
N ARG A 20 -0.93 11.58 -7.71
CA ARG A 20 -1.21 12.13 -9.05
C ARG A 20 -1.58 11.06 -10.08
N GLN A 21 -0.98 9.87 -9.99
CA GLN A 21 -1.30 8.75 -10.90
C GLN A 21 -2.71 8.18 -10.69
N HIS A 22 -3.31 8.41 -9.52
CA HIS A 22 -4.63 7.91 -9.17
C HIS A 22 -5.77 8.89 -9.49
N LEU A 23 -5.48 10.18 -9.64
CA LEU A 23 -6.50 11.21 -9.87
C LEU A 23 -7.41 10.88 -11.06
N ASN A 24 -8.71 11.14 -10.91
CA ASN A 24 -9.75 10.97 -11.94
C ASN A 24 -9.81 9.55 -12.55
N ARG A 25 -9.35 8.53 -11.82
CA ARG A 25 -9.49 7.12 -12.23
C ARG A 25 -10.83 6.51 -11.83
N HIS A 26 -11.61 7.18 -10.97
CA HIS A 26 -12.93 6.76 -10.52
C HIS A 26 -12.97 5.31 -10.01
N LEU A 27 -11.99 4.93 -9.20
CA LEU A 27 -11.88 3.58 -8.68
C LEU A 27 -13.08 3.27 -7.77
N SER A 28 -13.69 2.12 -8.01
CA SER A 28 -14.80 1.60 -7.21
C SER A 28 -14.30 0.70 -6.07
N GLN A 29 -15.15 0.48 -5.07
CA GLN A 29 -14.86 -0.49 -4.01
C GLN A 29 -14.75 -1.93 -4.54
N ALA A 30 -15.42 -2.27 -5.65
CA ALA A 30 -15.30 -3.57 -6.28
C ALA A 30 -13.91 -3.79 -6.89
N GLN A 31 -13.41 -2.81 -7.66
CA GLN A 31 -12.04 -2.83 -8.21
C GLN A 31 -11.00 -2.88 -7.10
N ARG A 32 -11.20 -2.10 -6.03
CA ARG A 32 -10.34 -2.10 -4.85
C ARG A 32 -10.22 -3.50 -4.23
N ARG A 33 -11.35 -4.17 -3.96
CA ARG A 33 -11.37 -5.52 -3.38
C ARG A 33 -10.70 -6.55 -4.29
N ALA A 34 -10.98 -6.49 -5.60
CA ALA A 34 -10.35 -7.37 -6.58
C ALA A 34 -8.83 -7.19 -6.62
N TRP A 35 -8.35 -5.94 -6.56
CA TRP A 35 -6.92 -5.63 -6.54
C TRP A 35 -6.22 -6.14 -5.27
N VAL A 36 -6.86 -6.00 -4.10
CA VAL A 36 -6.30 -6.54 -2.85
C VAL A 36 -6.23 -8.06 -2.88
N ALA A 37 -7.31 -8.73 -3.31
CA ALA A 37 -7.33 -10.20 -3.43
C ALA A 37 -6.21 -10.69 -4.34
N LEU A 38 -6.08 -10.09 -5.53
CA LEU A 38 -5.05 -10.45 -6.50
C LEU A 38 -3.63 -10.36 -5.90
N LEU A 39 -3.32 -9.32 -5.12
CA LEU A 39 -2.00 -9.17 -4.52
C LEU A 39 -1.74 -10.16 -3.38
N LEU A 40 -2.77 -10.54 -2.63
CA LEU A 40 -2.64 -11.58 -1.59
C LEU A 40 -2.43 -12.95 -2.23
N ASP A 41 -3.22 -13.30 -3.25
CA ASP A 41 -3.05 -14.54 -4.01
C ASP A 41 -1.64 -14.59 -4.64
N THR A 42 -1.17 -13.47 -5.21
CA THR A 42 0.19 -13.38 -5.77
C THR A 42 1.27 -13.60 -4.70
N ALA A 43 1.07 -13.09 -3.49
CA ALA A 43 2.01 -13.30 -2.39
C ALA A 43 2.11 -14.79 -1.99
N ASP A 44 0.99 -15.51 -2.05
CA ASP A 44 0.94 -16.95 -1.82
C ASP A 44 1.61 -17.72 -2.96
N GLU A 45 1.31 -17.40 -4.22
CA GLU A 45 1.91 -18.04 -5.39
C GLU A 45 3.44 -17.87 -5.44
N LEU A 46 3.95 -16.72 -5.01
CA LEU A 46 5.39 -16.44 -4.96
C LEU A 46 6.08 -17.03 -3.73
N GLY A 47 5.35 -17.65 -2.81
CA GLY A 47 5.91 -18.18 -1.57
C GLY A 47 6.50 -17.10 -0.66
N MET A 48 5.87 -15.93 -0.61
CA MET A 48 6.26 -14.88 0.35
C MET A 48 6.11 -15.40 1.80
N PRO A 49 6.84 -14.84 2.79
CA PRO A 49 6.80 -15.31 4.17
C PRO A 49 5.37 -15.48 4.69
N ASP A 50 5.07 -16.57 5.38
CA ASP A 50 3.75 -16.93 5.91
C ASP A 50 3.62 -16.66 7.40
N ASP A 51 4.66 -16.10 8.04
CA ASP A 51 4.62 -15.74 9.45
C ASP A 51 3.50 -14.71 9.75
N PRO A 52 2.79 -14.83 10.88
CA PRO A 52 1.67 -13.97 11.22
C PRO A 52 2.01 -12.47 11.16
N GLU A 53 3.25 -12.11 11.49
CA GLU A 53 3.69 -10.73 11.52
C GLU A 53 3.87 -10.14 10.13
N PHE A 54 4.48 -10.87 9.20
CA PHE A 54 4.56 -10.45 7.82
C PHE A 54 3.16 -10.32 7.21
N ARG A 55 2.32 -11.34 7.42
CA ARG A 55 0.99 -11.41 6.81
C ARG A 55 0.06 -10.32 7.32
N SER A 56 0.08 -10.06 8.62
CA SER A 56 -0.69 -8.94 9.20
C SER A 56 -0.21 -7.58 8.69
N ALA A 57 1.11 -7.36 8.59
CA ALA A 57 1.69 -6.12 8.07
C ALA A 57 1.34 -5.89 6.60
N LEU A 58 1.43 -6.93 5.76
CA LEU A 58 1.07 -6.87 4.34
C LEU A 58 -0.41 -6.51 4.15
N VAL A 59 -1.31 -7.23 4.83
CA VAL A 59 -2.75 -6.95 4.76
C VAL A 59 -3.06 -5.53 5.23
N GLY A 60 -2.47 -5.10 6.34
CA GLY A 60 -2.65 -3.74 6.86
C GLY A 60 -2.22 -2.66 5.87
N TYR A 61 -1.06 -2.84 5.23
CA TYR A 61 -0.56 -1.91 4.22
C TYR A 61 -1.48 -1.86 2.98
N LEU A 62 -1.88 -3.02 2.45
CA LEU A 62 -2.75 -3.11 1.27
C LEU A 62 -4.14 -2.51 1.56
N GLU A 63 -4.70 -2.77 2.74
CA GLU A 63 -5.98 -2.21 3.17
C GLU A 63 -5.92 -0.67 3.20
N TRP A 64 -4.90 -0.12 3.85
CA TRP A 64 -4.70 1.33 3.95
C TRP A 64 -4.45 1.97 2.58
N GLY A 65 -3.51 1.45 1.80
CA GLY A 65 -3.09 2.01 0.52
C GLY A 65 -4.20 1.97 -0.53
N SER A 66 -4.94 0.86 -0.61
CA SER A 66 -6.03 0.70 -1.56
C SER A 66 -7.22 1.64 -1.28
N ARG A 67 -7.51 1.94 -0.01
CA ARG A 67 -8.53 2.95 0.34
C ARG A 67 -8.08 4.36 -0.04
N LEU A 68 -6.81 4.68 0.23
CA LEU A 68 -6.24 5.95 -0.17
C LEU A 68 -6.28 6.15 -1.68
N ALA A 69 -6.04 5.09 -2.46
CA ALA A 69 -6.18 5.11 -3.92
C ALA A 69 -7.62 5.42 -4.36
N VAL A 70 -8.63 4.80 -3.74
CA VAL A 70 -10.05 5.07 -4.05
C VAL A 70 -10.41 6.53 -3.75
N ILE A 71 -10.04 7.03 -2.56
CA ILE A 71 -10.30 8.42 -2.15
C ILE A 71 -9.69 9.40 -3.15
N ASN A 72 -8.41 9.21 -3.50
CA ASN A 72 -7.70 10.11 -4.41
C ASN A 72 -8.11 9.94 -5.88
N SER A 73 -8.85 8.89 -6.23
CA SER A 73 -9.29 8.68 -7.61
C SER A 73 -10.57 9.41 -8.00
N GLN A 74 -11.27 10.01 -7.04
CA GLN A 74 -12.53 10.70 -7.28
C GLN A 74 -12.32 12.06 -7.94
N ALA A 75 -13.37 12.57 -8.60
CA ALA A 75 -13.36 13.91 -9.17
C ALA A 75 -13.13 14.96 -8.08
N GLY A 76 -12.27 15.94 -8.37
CA GLY A 76 -11.95 17.03 -7.45
C GLY A 76 -11.02 16.64 -6.28
N ALA A 77 -10.47 15.42 -6.26
CA ALA A 77 -9.42 15.08 -5.32
C ALA A 77 -8.15 15.90 -5.60
N GLU A 78 -7.54 16.45 -4.55
CA GLU A 78 -6.35 17.28 -4.64
C GLU A 78 -5.14 16.60 -3.99
N VAL A 79 -3.95 16.87 -4.53
CA VAL A 79 -2.70 16.30 -4.01
C VAL A 79 -2.12 17.22 -2.94
N ASN A 80 -2.13 16.76 -1.69
CA ASN A 80 -1.31 17.39 -0.66
C ASN A 80 0.16 16.99 -0.84
N VAL A 81 0.96 17.88 -1.39
CA VAL A 81 2.39 17.65 -1.65
C VAL A 81 3.24 17.50 -0.38
N GLN A 82 2.72 17.93 0.77
CA GLN A 82 3.40 17.82 2.08
C GLN A 82 2.92 16.62 2.89
N ALA A 83 1.97 15.82 2.39
CA ALA A 83 1.44 14.68 3.12
C ALA A 83 2.54 13.63 3.33
N PRO A 84 2.96 13.36 4.58
CA PRO A 84 4.01 12.40 4.85
C PRO A 84 3.55 11.00 4.47
N MET A 85 4.45 10.21 3.86
CA MET A 85 4.23 8.78 3.71
C MET A 85 4.53 8.09 5.04
N PRO A 86 3.58 7.34 5.63
CA PRO A 86 3.88 6.54 6.80
C PRO A 86 4.94 5.49 6.48
N LYS A 87 5.82 5.23 7.45
CA LYS A 87 6.73 4.07 7.41
C LYS A 87 5.96 2.86 7.90
N TRP A 88 5.94 1.81 7.10
CA TRP A 88 5.32 0.54 7.47
C TRP A 88 6.40 -0.44 7.93
N GLY A 89 6.17 -1.03 9.11
CA GLY A 89 6.96 -2.13 9.65
C GLY A 89 6.02 -3.29 10.01
N TRP A 90 6.38 -4.07 11.02
CA TRP A 90 5.63 -5.24 11.48
C TRP A 90 4.30 -4.92 12.18
N GLY A 91 3.88 -3.66 12.29
CA GLY A 91 2.66 -3.30 13.01
C GLY A 91 2.75 -3.60 14.52
N GLU A 92 1.63 -4.00 15.13
CA GLU A 92 1.51 -4.23 16.58
C GLU A 92 2.38 -5.38 17.11
N VAL A 93 2.68 -6.34 16.24
CA VAL A 93 3.41 -7.58 16.57
C VAL A 93 4.94 -7.41 16.59
N LYS A 94 5.44 -6.27 16.06
CA LYS A 94 6.80 -5.74 16.27
C LYS A 94 8.00 -6.59 15.83
N GLY A 95 7.83 -7.80 15.32
CA GLY A 95 8.94 -8.58 14.77
C GLY A 95 8.56 -10.03 14.48
N PRO A 96 9.40 -10.77 13.76
CA PRO A 96 9.04 -12.11 13.29
C PRO A 96 8.85 -13.08 14.46
N TYR A 97 7.81 -13.91 14.37
CA TYR A 97 7.58 -15.03 15.27
C TYR A 97 8.80 -15.98 15.31
N GLN A 98 9.18 -16.44 16.50
CA GLN A 98 10.37 -17.28 16.70
C GLN A 98 10.07 -18.73 17.10
N GLY A 99 8.78 -19.12 17.19
CA GLY A 99 8.36 -20.43 17.70
C GLY A 99 8.00 -20.40 19.18
#